data_AF-A0A9P1AEU1-F1
#
_entry.id   AF-A0A9P1AEU1-F1
#
_cell.length_a   1.000
_cell.length_b   1.000
_cell.length_c   1.000
_cell.angle_alpha   90.00
_cell.angle_beta   90.00
_cell.angle_gamma   90.00
#
_symmetry.space_group_name_H-M   'P 1'
#
loop_
_entity.id
_entity.type
_entity.pdbx_description
1 polymer ?
#
loop_
_entity_poly.entity_id
_entity_poly.type
_entity_poly.pdbx_seq_one_letter_code
_entity_poly.pdbx_strand_id
1 'polypeptide(L)'
;MRPPSELLDVISKLAELDPVIRKGAVIQLANQQKELADDELNTYVFERLISGCASARAAVRLGHTTAFGTLLQTDAGKLWDFDKVFAVADKKMDLDEKTVGTGHAIGHFLVLVAYAQAKKGLNEAEIEKMVEHSKKIREVAPSLAFSQISFLINLSGKVKESVFSKSVGPAVEMYLELINSSYTPENVYLALSLRKSHPNLVAKYAKFVKKDGSCSFSDEQYVKLLAALKRCEFSTLQAFLPLLMKAAVESNDFEKMYPKVLEPWALSSNETKVFDRILTIVKLFFENGGDTKTVIVVFTKEVLNRMENATRGKGQFRLMSKKVKHRIFMRNLQKKG
;
A
#
# COMPACT_ATOMS: atom_id res chain seq x y z
N MET A 1 32.55 0.41 20.06
CA MET A 1 32.52 1.75 20.70
C MET A 1 31.13 2.10 21.24
N ARG A 2 30.96 3.00 22.24
CA ARG A 2 29.63 3.55 22.62
C ARG A 2 29.29 4.71 21.66
N PRO A 3 28.12 4.70 20.98
CA PRO A 3 27.75 5.79 20.08
C PRO A 3 27.63 7.14 20.82
N PRO A 4 27.94 8.27 20.16
CA PRO A 4 27.74 9.60 20.73
C PRO A 4 26.30 9.81 21.21
N SER A 5 26.13 10.52 22.33
CA SER A 5 24.79 10.79 22.91
C SER A 5 23.86 11.47 21.92
N GLU A 6 24.38 12.44 21.15
CA GLU A 6 23.61 13.17 20.15
C GLU A 6 23.05 12.23 19.05
N LEU A 7 23.83 11.24 18.61
CA LEU A 7 23.38 10.25 17.64
C LEU A 7 22.26 9.37 18.21
N LEU A 8 22.37 8.96 19.48
CA LEU A 8 21.35 8.19 20.17
C LEU A 8 20.04 8.99 20.35
N ASP A 9 20.14 10.30 20.61
CA ASP A 9 18.99 11.19 20.73
C ASP A 9 18.27 11.34 19.38
N VAL A 10 19.02 11.44 18.28
CA VAL A 10 18.45 11.46 16.92
C VAL A 10 17.72 10.16 16.61
N ILE A 11 18.33 9.01 16.89
CA ILE A 11 17.71 7.70 16.65
C ILE A 11 16.44 7.54 17.49
N SER A 12 16.44 8.02 18.73
CA SER A 12 15.26 7.98 19.61
C SER A 12 14.09 8.77 19.03
N LYS A 13 14.36 9.93 18.41
CA LYS A 13 13.34 10.74 17.74
C LYS A 13 12.71 10.08 16.50
N LEU A 14 13.34 9.05 15.92
CA LEU A 14 12.72 8.25 14.86
C LEU A 14 11.48 7.48 15.34
N ALA A 15 11.37 7.23 16.66
CA ALA A 15 10.24 6.54 17.26
C ALA A 15 9.04 7.45 17.56
N GLU A 16 9.18 8.77 17.40
CA GLU A 16 8.16 9.74 17.77
C GLU A 16 6.89 9.61 16.94
N LEU A 17 5.73 9.84 17.58
CA LEU A 17 4.43 9.82 16.90
C LEU A 17 4.27 11.03 15.99
N ASP A 18 4.79 12.18 16.39
CA ASP A 18 4.74 13.42 15.61
C ASP A 18 5.54 13.25 14.29
N PRO A 19 4.87 13.33 13.12
CA PRO A 19 5.55 13.20 11.84
C PRO A 19 6.57 14.32 11.57
N VAL A 20 6.42 15.51 12.16
CA VAL A 20 7.36 16.62 12.00
C VAL A 20 8.66 16.29 12.71
N ILE A 21 8.60 15.86 13.97
CA ILE A 21 9.78 15.47 14.75
C ILE A 21 10.48 14.29 14.08
N ARG A 22 9.72 13.26 13.70
CA ARG A 22 10.26 12.06 13.07
C ARG A 22 10.94 12.36 11.73
N LYS A 23 10.35 13.22 10.89
CA LYS A 23 10.98 13.67 9.62
C LYS A 23 12.24 14.49 9.88
N GLY A 24 12.22 15.38 10.87
CA GLY A 24 13.40 16.14 11.28
C GLY A 24 14.56 15.24 11.68
N ALA A 25 14.28 14.17 12.43
CA ALA A 25 15.28 13.19 12.83
C ALA A 25 15.90 12.42 11.64
N VAL A 26 15.10 12.06 10.63
CA VAL A 26 15.60 11.44 9.39
C VAL A 26 16.60 12.38 8.68
N ILE A 27 16.23 13.65 8.52
CA ILE A 27 17.08 14.65 7.86
C ILE A 27 18.37 14.87 8.66
N GLN A 28 18.25 15.00 9.99
CA GLN A 28 19.41 15.19 10.85
C GLN A 28 20.38 14.01 10.76
N LEU A 29 19.88 12.77 10.77
CA LEU A 29 20.71 11.58 10.63
C LEU A 29 21.38 11.52 9.25
N ALA A 30 20.66 11.88 8.18
CA ALA A 30 21.21 11.92 6.83
C ALA A 30 22.33 12.96 6.67
N ASN A 31 22.32 14.04 7.46
CA ASN A 31 23.36 15.07 7.43
C ASN A 31 24.63 14.71 8.22
N GLN A 32 24.62 13.64 9.02
CA GLN A 32 25.77 13.18 9.83
C GLN A 32 26.75 12.30 9.03
N GLN A 33 27.03 12.67 7.77
CA GLN A 33 27.86 11.84 6.88
C GLN A 33 29.32 11.72 7.35
N LYS A 34 29.83 12.72 8.08
CA LYS A 34 31.21 12.70 8.59
C LYS A 34 31.35 11.69 9.72
N GLU A 35 30.39 11.65 10.63
CA GLU A 35 30.32 10.70 11.73
C GLU A 35 30.06 9.29 11.21
N LEU A 36 29.20 9.15 10.21
CA LEU A 36 28.88 7.88 9.56
C LEU A 36 29.96 7.39 8.57
N ALA A 37 31.08 8.11 8.45
CA ALA A 37 32.27 7.63 7.75
C ALA A 37 33.08 6.64 8.62
N ASP A 38 32.87 6.65 9.94
CA ASP A 38 33.40 5.62 10.84
C ASP A 38 32.63 4.31 10.68
N ASP A 39 33.33 3.21 10.39
CA ASP A 39 32.71 1.93 10.04
C ASP A 39 31.97 1.28 11.23
N GLU A 40 32.45 1.45 12.47
CA GLU A 40 31.77 0.94 13.66
C GLU A 40 30.44 1.68 13.89
N LEU A 41 30.46 3.02 13.81
CA LEU A 41 29.26 3.84 13.97
C LEU A 41 28.28 3.63 12.83
N ASN A 42 28.77 3.56 11.60
CA ASN A 42 27.96 3.25 10.42
C ASN A 42 27.24 1.90 10.60
N THR A 43 27.99 0.86 10.97
CA THR A 43 27.44 -0.47 11.24
C THR A 43 26.41 -0.47 12.35
N TYR A 44 26.71 0.20 13.47
CA TYR A 44 25.76 0.34 14.56
C TYR A 44 24.44 0.96 14.10
N VAL A 45 24.50 2.06 13.34
CA VAL A 45 23.30 2.78 12.88
C VAL A 45 22.48 1.91 11.94
N PHE A 46 23.08 1.30 10.93
CA PHE A 46 22.37 0.45 9.99
C PHE A 46 21.75 -0.78 10.65
N GLU A 47 22.47 -1.48 11.55
CA GLU A 47 21.89 -2.59 12.32
C GLU A 47 20.68 -2.12 13.13
N ARG A 48 20.79 -0.96 13.80
CA ARG A 48 19.71 -0.41 14.61
C ARG A 48 18.47 -0.06 13.77
N LEU A 49 18.68 0.52 12.59
CA LEU A 49 17.62 0.86 11.66
C LEU A 49 16.93 -0.40 11.11
N ILE A 50 17.71 -1.42 10.72
CA ILE A 50 17.18 -2.70 10.23
C ILE A 50 16.32 -3.37 11.31
N SER A 51 16.83 -3.52 12.54
CA SER A 51 16.05 -4.11 13.66
C SER A 51 14.79 -3.29 14.00
N GLY A 52 14.85 -1.96 13.88
CA GLY A 52 13.71 -1.09 14.14
C GLY A 52 12.51 -1.32 13.20
N CYS A 53 12.75 -1.88 12.01
CA CYS A 53 11.69 -2.22 11.06
C CYS A 53 10.76 -3.34 11.58
N ALA A 54 11.23 -4.21 12.47
CA ALA A 54 10.40 -5.25 13.10
C ALA A 54 9.72 -4.81 14.41
N SER A 55 9.84 -3.54 14.82
CA SER A 55 9.25 -3.08 16.07
C SER A 55 7.73 -3.28 16.10
N ALA A 56 7.18 -3.66 17.26
CA ALA A 56 5.73 -3.73 17.47
C ALA A 56 5.03 -2.37 17.25
N ARG A 57 5.75 -1.25 17.46
CA ARG A 57 5.21 0.12 17.33
C ARG A 57 5.28 0.61 15.88
N ALA A 58 4.13 0.93 15.28
CA ALA A 58 4.06 1.38 13.89
C ALA A 58 4.88 2.66 13.60
N ALA A 59 4.91 3.61 14.54
CA ALA A 59 5.70 4.84 14.38
C ALA A 59 7.21 4.56 14.32
N VAL A 60 7.70 3.60 15.11
CA VAL A 60 9.10 3.15 15.09
C VAL A 60 9.43 2.56 13.73
N ARG A 61 8.60 1.62 13.25
CA ARG A 61 8.78 1.01 11.92
C ARG A 61 8.88 2.10 10.85
N LEU A 62 7.92 3.02 10.81
CA LEU A 62 7.90 4.09 9.82
C LEU A 62 9.16 4.97 9.87
N GLY A 63 9.59 5.40 11.06
CA GLY A 63 10.79 6.23 11.21
C GLY A 63 12.06 5.51 10.81
N HIS A 64 12.23 4.27 11.26
CA HIS A 64 13.44 3.47 10.99
C HIS A 64 13.51 3.06 9.52
N THR A 65 12.41 2.64 8.91
CA THR A 65 12.35 2.32 7.47
C THR A 65 12.64 3.54 6.61
N THR A 66 12.11 4.72 6.98
CA THR A 66 12.36 5.97 6.24
C THR A 66 13.82 6.41 6.36
N ALA A 67 14.39 6.37 7.57
CA ALA A 67 15.79 6.68 7.82
C ALA A 67 16.72 5.72 7.06
N PHE A 68 16.45 4.41 7.12
CA PHE A 68 17.21 3.38 6.41
C PHE A 68 17.23 3.64 4.90
N GLY A 69 16.05 3.80 4.27
CA GLY A 69 15.97 4.11 2.84
C GLY A 69 16.62 5.43 2.45
N THR A 70 16.64 6.41 3.34
CA THR A 70 17.32 7.70 3.11
C THR A 70 18.83 7.53 3.17
N LEU A 71 19.35 6.87 4.20
CA LEU A 71 20.79 6.65 4.36
C LEU A 71 21.38 5.79 3.25
N LEU A 72 20.64 4.80 2.73
CA LEU A 72 21.08 4.00 1.59
C LEU A 72 21.39 4.83 0.32
N GLN A 73 20.87 6.05 0.21
CA GLN A 73 21.12 6.97 -0.90
C GLN A 73 22.33 7.88 -0.68
N THR A 74 22.90 7.86 0.52
CA THR A 74 24.05 8.68 0.92
C THR A 74 25.37 7.94 0.74
N ASP A 75 26.50 8.62 0.91
CA ASP A 75 27.83 7.99 0.82
C ASP A 75 28.00 6.90 1.89
N ALA A 76 27.50 7.14 3.11
CA ALA A 76 27.46 6.17 4.20
C ALA A 76 26.72 4.87 3.82
N GLY A 77 25.75 4.93 2.90
CA GLY A 77 24.96 3.79 2.45
C GLY A 77 25.54 3.01 1.27
N LYS A 78 26.63 3.48 0.65
CA LYS A 78 27.25 2.80 -0.50
C LYS A 78 27.83 1.43 -0.14
N LEU A 79 28.30 1.27 1.10
CA LEU A 79 28.87 0.02 1.64
C LEU A 79 27.80 -1.03 2.02
N TRP A 80 26.52 -0.69 1.91
CA TRP A 80 25.40 -1.57 2.24
C TRP A 80 24.76 -2.08 0.97
N ASP A 81 25.30 -3.19 0.46
CA ASP A 81 24.69 -3.96 -0.62
C ASP A 81 23.59 -4.89 -0.07
N PHE A 82 22.91 -5.58 -0.99
CA PHE A 82 21.78 -6.45 -0.65
C PHE A 82 22.20 -7.55 0.33
N ASP A 83 23.34 -8.21 0.09
CA ASP A 83 23.77 -9.34 0.89
C ASP A 83 24.14 -8.91 2.31
N LYS A 84 24.85 -7.78 2.49
CA LYS A 84 25.18 -7.23 3.80
C LYS A 84 23.92 -6.82 4.58
N VAL A 85 22.97 -6.15 3.91
CA VAL A 85 21.70 -5.74 4.52
C VAL A 85 20.91 -6.95 5.00
N PHE A 86 20.75 -7.96 4.15
CA PHE A 86 19.91 -9.11 4.49
C PHE A 86 20.60 -10.11 5.41
N ALA A 87 21.94 -10.20 5.42
CA ALA A 87 22.66 -10.93 6.46
C ALA A 87 22.39 -10.35 7.86
N VAL A 88 22.31 -9.02 7.99
CA VAL A 88 21.91 -8.38 9.25
C VAL A 88 20.43 -8.61 9.56
N ALA A 89 19.56 -8.52 8.55
CA ALA A 89 18.13 -8.76 8.74
C ALA A 89 17.88 -10.19 9.25
N ASP A 90 18.40 -11.21 8.56
CA ASP A 90 18.27 -12.62 8.91
C ASP A 90 18.82 -12.91 10.31
N LYS A 91 19.95 -12.28 10.69
CA LYS A 91 20.54 -12.43 12.02
C LYS A 91 19.69 -11.80 13.14
N LYS A 92 18.98 -10.70 12.86
CA LYS A 92 18.31 -9.88 13.89
C LYS A 92 16.80 -10.08 13.94
N MET A 93 16.21 -10.64 12.90
CA MET A 93 14.77 -10.78 12.68
C MET A 93 14.48 -12.17 12.11
N ASP A 94 14.84 -13.22 12.85
CA ASP A 94 14.67 -14.61 12.42
C ASP A 94 13.21 -14.88 11.98
N LEU A 95 13.03 -15.28 10.72
CA LEU A 95 11.71 -15.55 10.13
C LEU A 95 11.09 -16.85 10.67
N ASP A 96 11.89 -17.74 11.25
CA ASP A 96 11.42 -18.97 11.87
C ASP A 96 10.95 -18.75 13.32
N GLU A 97 11.20 -17.56 13.89
CA GLU A 97 10.81 -17.21 15.26
C GLU A 97 9.29 -16.98 15.36
N LYS A 98 8.58 -17.95 15.94
CA LYS A 98 7.10 -17.93 16.05
C LYS A 98 6.57 -17.02 17.16
N THR A 99 7.38 -16.66 18.15
CA THR A 99 6.98 -15.90 19.36
C THR A 99 6.67 -14.43 19.08
N VAL A 100 7.26 -13.87 18.02
CA VAL A 100 7.12 -12.46 17.63
C VAL A 100 5.96 -12.21 16.65
N GLY A 101 5.17 -13.25 16.36
CA GLY A 101 4.10 -13.20 15.36
C GLY A 101 4.64 -12.80 13.98
N THR A 102 3.92 -11.96 13.25
CA THR A 102 4.35 -11.47 11.92
C THR A 102 5.34 -10.30 11.97
N GLY A 103 5.84 -9.91 13.15
CA GLY A 103 6.70 -8.74 13.33
C GLY A 103 8.00 -8.78 12.51
N HIS A 104 8.70 -9.92 12.52
CA HIS A 104 9.92 -10.12 11.74
C HIS A 104 9.65 -10.12 10.24
N ALA A 105 8.59 -10.80 9.78
CA ALA A 105 8.18 -10.77 8.37
C ALA A 105 7.84 -9.36 7.88
N ILE A 106 7.14 -8.56 8.70
CA ILE A 106 6.89 -7.13 8.42
C ILE A 106 8.21 -6.36 8.33
N GLY A 107 9.13 -6.59 9.27
CA GLY A 107 10.45 -5.94 9.28
C GLY A 107 11.26 -6.24 8.03
N HIS A 108 11.36 -7.51 7.64
CA HIS A 108 11.99 -7.95 6.40
C HIS A 108 11.36 -7.28 5.18
N PHE A 109 10.03 -7.23 5.12
CA PHE A 109 9.34 -6.61 4.00
C PHE A 109 9.61 -5.10 3.91
N LEU A 110 9.64 -4.40 5.04
CA LEU A 110 9.95 -2.97 5.09
C LEU A 110 11.40 -2.67 4.67
N VAL A 111 12.35 -3.49 5.11
CA VAL A 111 13.76 -3.41 4.67
C VAL A 111 13.86 -3.63 3.16
N LEU A 112 13.18 -4.66 2.63
CA LEU A 112 13.16 -4.98 1.21
C LEU A 112 12.61 -3.83 0.37
N VAL A 113 11.47 -3.27 0.75
CA VAL A 113 10.85 -2.13 0.05
C VAL A 113 11.75 -0.90 0.11
N ALA A 114 12.31 -0.58 1.27
CA ALA A 114 13.21 0.56 1.43
C ALA A 114 14.47 0.42 0.57
N TYR A 115 15.08 -0.78 0.54
CA TYR A 115 16.24 -1.06 -0.31
C TYR A 115 15.90 -0.89 -1.80
N ALA A 116 14.78 -1.47 -2.25
CA ALA A 116 14.27 -1.38 -3.62
C ALA A 116 13.97 0.06 -4.08
N GLN A 117 13.57 0.92 -3.14
CA GLN A 117 13.26 2.31 -3.42
C GLN A 117 14.50 3.19 -3.41
N ALA A 118 15.46 2.90 -2.54
CA ALA A 118 16.65 3.71 -2.34
C ALA A 118 17.73 3.47 -3.41
N LYS A 119 18.00 2.21 -3.75
CA LYS A 119 19.09 1.86 -4.66
C LYS A 119 18.69 2.15 -6.11
N LYS A 120 19.56 2.90 -6.79
CA LYS A 120 19.46 3.16 -8.24
C LYS A 120 20.34 2.17 -8.99
N GLY A 121 19.87 1.73 -10.16
CA GLY A 121 20.66 0.87 -11.03
C GLY A 121 20.84 -0.57 -10.53
N LEU A 122 19.85 -1.10 -9.80
CA LEU A 122 19.81 -2.51 -9.39
C LEU A 122 20.07 -3.42 -10.59
N ASN A 123 20.99 -4.35 -10.45
CA ASN A 123 21.30 -5.32 -11.49
C ASN A 123 20.33 -6.51 -11.46
N GLU A 124 20.36 -7.35 -12.51
CA GLU A 124 19.46 -8.51 -12.67
C GLU A 124 19.57 -9.49 -11.48
N ALA A 125 20.78 -9.79 -11.01
CA ALA A 125 20.99 -10.70 -9.88
C ALA A 125 20.44 -10.15 -8.55
N GLU A 126 20.56 -8.84 -8.30
CA GLU A 126 19.94 -8.21 -7.14
C GLU A 126 18.41 -8.29 -7.22
N ILE A 127 17.83 -8.06 -8.38
CA ILE A 127 16.38 -8.16 -8.59
C ILE A 127 15.88 -9.59 -8.33
N GLU A 128 16.61 -10.60 -8.80
CA GLU A 128 16.28 -12.01 -8.53
C GLU A 128 16.31 -12.32 -7.03
N LYS A 129 17.37 -11.91 -6.34
CA LYS A 129 17.47 -12.08 -4.88
C LYS A 129 16.31 -11.39 -4.15
N MET A 130 15.93 -10.20 -4.59
CA MET A 130 14.81 -9.44 -4.02
C MET A 130 13.46 -10.14 -4.23
N VAL A 131 13.20 -10.66 -5.44
CA VAL A 131 11.99 -11.42 -5.74
C VAL A 131 11.96 -12.69 -4.90
N GLU A 132 13.06 -13.42 -4.80
CA GLU A 132 13.14 -14.66 -4.02
C GLU A 132 12.94 -14.41 -2.53
N HIS A 133 13.59 -13.37 -1.97
CA HIS A 133 13.39 -12.99 -0.58
C HIS A 133 11.94 -12.58 -0.30
N SER A 134 11.29 -11.90 -1.24
CA SER A 134 9.87 -11.55 -1.12
C SER A 134 8.97 -12.79 -1.01
N LYS A 135 9.31 -13.89 -1.69
CA LYS A 135 8.57 -15.16 -1.62
C LYS A 135 8.75 -15.80 -0.25
N LYS A 136 9.99 -15.89 0.25
CA LYS A 136 10.29 -16.41 1.60
C LYS A 136 9.46 -15.71 2.68
N ILE A 137 9.38 -14.38 2.62
CA ILE A 137 8.56 -13.58 3.55
C ILE A 137 7.07 -13.98 3.46
N ARG A 138 6.54 -14.18 2.26
CA ARG A 138 5.14 -14.55 2.04
C ARG A 138 4.82 -15.97 2.52
N GLU A 139 5.75 -16.90 2.38
CA GLU A 139 5.59 -18.28 2.84
C GLU A 139 5.39 -18.32 4.36
N VAL A 140 6.17 -17.53 5.11
CA VAL A 140 6.04 -17.44 6.57
C VAL A 140 4.90 -16.52 7.03
N ALA A 141 4.55 -15.51 6.23
CA ALA A 141 3.47 -14.56 6.53
C ALA A 141 2.52 -14.35 5.33
N PRO A 142 1.59 -15.28 5.06
CA PRO A 142 0.65 -15.18 3.93
C PRO A 142 -0.23 -13.93 3.95
N SER A 143 -0.46 -13.33 5.11
CA SER A 143 -1.20 -12.06 5.27
C SER A 143 -0.51 -10.87 4.58
N LEU A 144 0.77 -10.99 4.20
CA LEU A 144 1.51 -9.98 3.44
C LEU A 144 1.38 -10.14 1.92
N ALA A 145 0.53 -11.04 1.42
CA ALA A 145 0.37 -11.29 -0.01
C ALA A 145 0.07 -10.03 -0.83
N PHE A 146 -0.84 -9.16 -0.36
CA PHE A 146 -1.15 -7.89 -1.04
C PHE A 146 0.07 -6.96 -1.11
N SER A 147 0.84 -6.88 -0.01
CA SER A 147 2.07 -6.10 0.06
C SER A 147 3.12 -6.64 -0.92
N GLN A 148 3.30 -7.97 -0.99
CA GLN A 148 4.21 -8.59 -1.95
C GLN A 148 3.81 -8.30 -3.40
N ILE A 149 2.53 -8.38 -3.72
CA ILE A 149 2.03 -8.02 -5.06
C ILE A 149 2.32 -6.55 -5.38
N SER A 150 2.07 -5.65 -4.43
CA SER A 150 2.41 -4.23 -4.60
C SER A 150 3.91 -4.02 -4.82
N PHE A 151 4.76 -4.84 -4.17
CA PHE A 151 6.20 -4.82 -4.38
C PHE A 151 6.59 -5.29 -5.78
N LEU A 152 6.04 -6.41 -6.24
CA LEU A 152 6.28 -6.93 -7.60
C LEU A 152 5.83 -5.91 -8.66
N ILE A 153 4.67 -5.28 -8.51
CA ILE A 153 4.19 -4.22 -9.40
C ILE A 153 5.20 -3.05 -9.44
N ASN A 154 5.72 -2.64 -8.28
CA ASN A 154 6.71 -1.56 -8.21
C ASN A 154 8.02 -1.94 -8.91
N LEU A 155 8.48 -3.19 -8.76
CA LEU A 155 9.65 -3.70 -9.46
C LEU A 155 9.42 -3.74 -10.97
N SER A 156 8.27 -4.23 -11.44
CA SER A 156 7.94 -4.27 -12.86
C SER A 156 8.04 -2.90 -13.53
N GLY A 157 7.66 -1.82 -12.81
CA GLY A 157 7.78 -0.45 -13.29
C GLY A 157 9.20 0.15 -13.28
N LYS A 158 10.18 -0.53 -12.68
CA LYS A 158 11.57 -0.05 -12.51
C LYS A 158 12.60 -0.78 -13.37
N VAL A 159 12.26 -1.95 -13.88
CA VAL A 159 13.19 -2.82 -14.58
C VAL A 159 12.97 -2.76 -16.09
N LYS A 160 14.03 -3.06 -16.86
CA LYS A 160 13.90 -3.22 -18.32
C LYS A 160 13.08 -4.46 -18.64
N GLU A 161 12.41 -4.47 -19.79
CA GLU A 161 11.56 -5.60 -20.21
C GLU A 161 12.30 -6.95 -20.19
N SER A 162 13.57 -6.99 -20.63
CA SER A 162 14.39 -8.21 -20.60
C SER A 162 14.61 -8.77 -19.19
N VAL A 163 14.74 -7.89 -18.19
CA VAL A 163 14.90 -8.26 -16.78
C VAL A 163 13.55 -8.61 -16.17
N PHE A 164 12.49 -7.89 -16.56
CA PHE A 164 11.13 -8.24 -16.19
C PHE A 164 10.84 -9.68 -16.62
N SER A 165 10.97 -10.03 -17.90
CA SER A 165 10.60 -11.35 -18.42
C SER A 165 11.32 -12.52 -17.71
N LYS A 166 12.56 -12.31 -17.24
CA LYS A 166 13.36 -13.35 -16.59
C LYS A 166 13.16 -13.42 -15.08
N SER A 167 13.19 -12.27 -14.40
CA SER A 167 13.36 -12.24 -12.94
C SER A 167 12.07 -11.90 -12.19
N VAL A 168 11.20 -11.04 -12.75
CA VAL A 168 9.95 -10.59 -12.10
C VAL A 168 8.72 -11.26 -12.69
N GLY A 169 8.70 -11.44 -14.00
CA GLY A 169 7.63 -12.02 -14.81
C GLY A 169 7.16 -13.37 -14.31
N PRO A 170 8.05 -14.34 -14.03
CA PRO A 170 7.63 -15.64 -13.51
C PRO A 170 6.86 -15.55 -12.18
N ALA A 171 7.27 -14.65 -11.27
CA ALA A 171 6.54 -14.44 -10.02
C ALA A 171 5.17 -13.79 -10.26
N VAL A 172 5.08 -12.85 -11.21
CA VAL A 172 3.81 -12.24 -11.63
C VAL A 172 2.88 -13.26 -12.28
N GLU A 173 3.41 -14.14 -13.14
CA GLU A 173 2.66 -15.21 -13.83
C GLU A 173 1.99 -16.14 -12.84
N MET A 174 2.69 -16.58 -11.80
CA MET A 174 2.12 -17.44 -10.75
C MET A 174 0.86 -16.84 -10.11
N TYR A 175 0.80 -15.52 -9.93
CA TYR A 175 -0.38 -14.85 -9.39
C TYR A 175 -1.50 -14.69 -10.42
N LEU A 176 -1.13 -14.38 -11.67
CA LEU A 176 -2.11 -14.23 -12.75
C LEU A 176 -2.78 -15.56 -13.11
N GLU A 177 -2.06 -16.67 -13.05
CA GLU A 177 -2.59 -18.03 -13.28
C GLU A 177 -3.76 -18.37 -12.35
N LEU A 178 -3.70 -17.86 -11.12
CA LEU A 178 -4.73 -18.08 -10.11
C LEU A 178 -5.98 -17.23 -10.33
N ILE A 179 -6.00 -16.26 -11.25
CA ILE A 179 -7.13 -15.32 -11.35
C ILE A 179 -8.44 -15.99 -11.74
N ASN A 180 -8.38 -17.05 -12.55
CA ASN A 180 -9.57 -17.75 -13.03
C ASN A 180 -10.13 -18.73 -11.98
N SER A 181 -9.27 -19.32 -11.15
CA SER A 181 -9.66 -20.23 -10.07
C SER A 181 -9.97 -19.49 -8.76
N SER A 182 -9.29 -18.38 -8.50
CA SER A 182 -9.37 -17.59 -7.28
C SER A 182 -9.36 -16.09 -7.58
N TYR A 183 -10.55 -15.51 -7.62
CA TYR A 183 -10.77 -14.10 -7.93
C TYR A 183 -10.59 -13.23 -6.68
N THR A 184 -9.37 -13.18 -6.14
CA THR A 184 -9.03 -12.43 -4.92
C THR A 184 -8.74 -10.95 -5.21
N PRO A 185 -8.86 -10.04 -4.21
CA PRO A 185 -8.43 -8.65 -4.35
C PRO A 185 -7.00 -8.52 -4.90
N GLU A 186 -6.09 -9.35 -4.41
CA GLU A 186 -4.69 -9.46 -4.78
C GLU A 186 -4.50 -9.68 -6.29
N ASN A 187 -5.11 -10.74 -6.83
CA ASN A 187 -4.92 -11.15 -8.22
C ASN A 187 -5.55 -10.14 -9.19
N VAL A 188 -6.72 -9.59 -8.82
CA VAL A 188 -7.38 -8.56 -9.63
C VAL A 188 -6.59 -7.25 -9.58
N TYR A 189 -6.10 -6.85 -8.41
CA TYR A 189 -5.24 -5.68 -8.26
C TYR A 189 -3.97 -5.79 -9.10
N LEU A 190 -3.31 -6.96 -9.12
CA LEU A 190 -2.15 -7.24 -9.97
C LEU A 190 -2.49 -7.07 -11.46
N ALA A 191 -3.54 -7.75 -11.92
CA ALA A 191 -3.95 -7.70 -13.33
C ALA A 191 -4.29 -6.26 -13.76
N LEU A 192 -5.06 -5.53 -12.95
CA LEU A 192 -5.41 -4.15 -13.24
C LEU A 192 -4.21 -3.19 -13.21
N SER A 193 -3.22 -3.46 -12.37
CA SER A 193 -2.02 -2.61 -12.24
C SER A 193 -1.10 -2.77 -13.45
N LEU A 194 -0.96 -4.00 -13.96
CA LEU A 194 -0.04 -4.31 -15.05
C LEU A 194 -0.69 -4.26 -16.44
N ARG A 195 -2.02 -4.11 -16.55
CA ARG A 195 -2.73 -4.16 -17.84
C ARG A 195 -2.22 -3.18 -18.89
N LYS A 196 -1.64 -2.05 -18.49
CA LYS A 196 -1.13 -1.04 -19.43
C LYS A 196 0.35 -1.25 -19.79
N SER A 197 1.18 -1.67 -18.82
CA SER A 197 2.61 -1.86 -19.05
C SER A 197 2.94 -3.23 -19.65
N HIS A 198 2.21 -4.29 -19.28
CA HIS A 198 2.40 -5.65 -19.80
C HIS A 198 1.06 -6.26 -20.26
N PRO A 199 0.33 -5.63 -21.19
CA PRO A 199 -1.01 -6.06 -21.60
C PRO A 199 -1.05 -7.49 -22.15
N ASN A 200 -0.05 -7.89 -22.93
CA ASN A 200 0.00 -9.23 -23.53
C ASN A 200 0.11 -10.33 -22.48
N LEU A 201 0.94 -10.11 -21.46
CA LEU A 201 1.08 -11.03 -20.34
C LEU A 201 -0.22 -11.14 -19.55
N VAL A 202 -0.83 -9.99 -19.20
CA VAL A 202 -2.06 -9.98 -18.41
C VAL A 202 -3.23 -10.61 -19.19
N ALA A 203 -3.39 -10.28 -20.48
CA ALA A 203 -4.45 -10.80 -21.32
C ALA A 203 -4.38 -12.32 -21.55
N LYS A 204 -3.19 -12.94 -21.41
CA LYS A 204 -3.02 -14.41 -21.43
C LYS A 204 -3.83 -15.10 -20.33
N TYR A 205 -3.98 -14.45 -19.17
CA TYR A 205 -4.57 -15.05 -17.97
C TYR A 205 -5.89 -14.41 -17.55
N ALA A 206 -5.93 -13.07 -17.52
CA ALA A 206 -7.07 -12.28 -17.09
C ALA A 206 -7.97 -11.96 -18.29
N LYS A 207 -8.97 -12.80 -18.55
CA LYS A 207 -9.88 -12.67 -19.72
C LYS A 207 -10.62 -11.33 -19.82
N PHE A 208 -10.72 -10.58 -18.72
CA PHE A 208 -11.33 -9.25 -18.70
C PHE A 208 -10.37 -8.14 -19.18
N VAL A 209 -9.10 -8.45 -19.47
CA VAL A 209 -8.11 -7.51 -19.99
C VAL A 209 -7.82 -7.85 -21.46
N LYS A 210 -7.90 -6.86 -22.33
CA LYS A 210 -7.56 -6.96 -23.75
C LYS A 210 -6.08 -6.65 -23.99
N LYS A 211 -5.57 -6.99 -25.17
CA LYS A 211 -4.15 -6.76 -25.57
C LYS A 211 -3.77 -5.27 -25.69
N ASP A 212 -4.74 -4.37 -25.77
CA ASP A 212 -4.55 -2.91 -25.71
C ASP A 212 -4.58 -2.38 -24.26
N GLY A 213 -4.77 -3.26 -23.28
CA GLY A 213 -4.89 -2.92 -21.87
C GLY A 213 -6.28 -2.44 -21.45
N SER A 214 -7.26 -2.38 -22.35
CA SER A 214 -8.65 -2.05 -22.00
C SER A 214 -9.29 -3.18 -21.18
N CYS A 215 -10.29 -2.85 -20.36
CA CYS A 215 -11.03 -3.84 -19.59
C CYS A 215 -12.44 -4.06 -20.17
N SER A 216 -12.96 -5.28 -20.01
CA SER A 216 -14.35 -5.63 -20.30
C SER A 216 -14.74 -6.81 -19.43
N PHE A 217 -15.65 -6.60 -18.47
CA PHE A 217 -16.06 -7.65 -17.55
C PHE A 217 -17.33 -8.37 -18.02
N SER A 218 -17.39 -9.68 -17.84
CA SER A 218 -18.61 -10.47 -18.00
C SER A 218 -19.50 -10.42 -16.76
N ASP A 219 -20.76 -10.83 -16.89
CA ASP A 219 -21.72 -10.88 -15.78
C ASP A 219 -21.24 -11.75 -14.61
N GLU A 220 -20.62 -12.88 -14.91
CA GLU A 220 -20.01 -13.75 -13.90
C GLU A 220 -18.84 -13.05 -13.17
N GLN A 221 -18.04 -12.27 -13.90
CA GLN A 221 -16.90 -11.55 -13.33
C GLN A 221 -17.35 -10.40 -12.44
N TYR A 222 -18.46 -9.73 -12.74
CA TYR A 222 -19.02 -8.70 -11.86
C TYR A 222 -19.39 -9.27 -10.48
N VAL A 223 -20.00 -10.46 -10.42
CA VAL A 223 -20.30 -11.14 -9.14
C VAL A 223 -19.02 -11.43 -8.36
N LYS A 224 -17.99 -11.92 -9.05
CA LYS A 224 -16.68 -12.21 -8.46
C LYS A 224 -15.96 -10.94 -7.97
N LEU A 225 -16.04 -9.84 -8.71
CA LEU A 225 -15.52 -8.52 -8.33
C LEU A 225 -16.19 -7.99 -7.07
N LEU A 226 -17.52 -8.08 -6.96
CA LEU A 226 -18.25 -7.70 -5.76
C LEU A 226 -17.77 -8.51 -4.54
N ALA A 227 -17.58 -9.82 -4.70
CA ALA A 227 -17.06 -10.67 -3.63
C ALA A 227 -15.60 -10.33 -3.27
N ALA A 228 -14.76 -9.94 -4.22
CA ALA A 228 -13.41 -9.45 -3.95
C ALA A 228 -13.44 -8.12 -3.17
N LEU A 229 -14.25 -7.16 -3.62
CA LEU A 229 -14.36 -5.85 -2.99
C LEU A 229 -14.90 -5.94 -1.54
N LYS A 230 -15.80 -6.89 -1.27
CA LYS A 230 -16.30 -7.19 0.09
C LYS A 230 -15.23 -7.82 1.01
N ARG A 231 -14.24 -8.52 0.45
CA ARG A 231 -13.12 -9.13 1.20
C ARG A 231 -11.97 -8.15 1.49
N CYS A 232 -11.98 -6.96 0.89
CA CYS A 232 -10.94 -5.98 1.11
C CYS A 232 -10.98 -5.42 2.54
N GLU A 233 -9.86 -5.52 3.24
CA GLU A 233 -9.62 -4.71 4.44
C GLU A 233 -9.45 -3.23 4.06
N PHE A 234 -9.46 -2.34 5.06
CA PHE A 234 -9.39 -0.91 4.83
C PHE A 234 -8.17 -0.49 4.00
N SER A 235 -6.98 -1.01 4.32
CA SER A 235 -5.73 -0.73 3.60
C SER A 235 -5.77 -1.20 2.15
N THR A 236 -6.21 -2.44 1.90
CA THR A 236 -6.35 -3.02 0.57
C THR A 236 -7.37 -2.24 -0.27
N LEU A 237 -8.49 -1.84 0.34
CA LEU A 237 -9.53 -1.07 -0.33
C LEU A 237 -9.01 0.30 -0.83
N GLN A 238 -8.16 0.97 -0.05
CA GLN A 238 -7.58 2.26 -0.43
C GLN A 238 -6.72 2.18 -1.70
N ALA A 239 -6.11 1.04 -1.99
CA ALA A 239 -5.35 0.83 -3.23
C ALA A 239 -6.22 0.24 -4.35
N PHE A 240 -7.09 -0.72 -4.01
CA PHE A 240 -7.85 -1.49 -4.98
C PHE A 240 -9.01 -0.71 -5.62
N LEU A 241 -9.79 0.02 -4.82
CA LEU A 241 -10.98 0.73 -5.32
C LEU A 241 -10.62 1.83 -6.33
N PRO A 242 -9.63 2.70 -6.11
CA PRO A 242 -9.24 3.70 -7.11
C PRO A 242 -8.80 3.08 -8.44
N LEU A 243 -8.09 1.95 -8.38
CA LEU A 243 -7.63 1.26 -9.59
C LEU A 243 -8.78 0.61 -10.37
N LEU A 244 -9.73 -0.01 -9.65
CA LEU A 244 -10.95 -0.56 -10.26
C LEU A 244 -11.79 0.55 -10.92
N MET A 245 -11.95 1.68 -10.22
CA MET A 245 -12.65 2.86 -10.74
C MET A 245 -11.98 3.40 -12.00
N LYS A 246 -10.65 3.55 -11.98
CA LYS A 246 -9.87 3.97 -13.13
C LYS A 246 -10.09 3.04 -14.33
N ALA A 247 -10.05 1.73 -14.11
CA ALA A 247 -10.27 0.76 -15.18
C ALA A 247 -11.69 0.81 -15.77
N ALA A 248 -12.70 0.98 -14.92
CA ALA A 248 -14.08 1.10 -15.35
C ALA A 248 -14.34 2.38 -16.16
N VAL A 249 -13.79 3.52 -15.73
CA VAL A 249 -13.94 4.80 -16.44
C VAL A 249 -13.20 4.79 -17.77
N GLU A 250 -11.92 4.41 -17.79
CA GLU A 250 -11.12 4.40 -19.03
C GLU A 250 -11.64 3.41 -20.08
N SER A 251 -12.37 2.38 -19.66
CA SER A 251 -12.95 1.38 -20.56
C SER A 251 -14.43 1.62 -20.89
N ASN A 252 -15.00 2.76 -20.47
CA ASN A 252 -16.43 3.09 -20.63
C ASN A 252 -17.38 2.00 -20.07
N ASP A 253 -16.99 1.34 -18.98
CA ASP A 253 -17.74 0.24 -18.37
C ASP A 253 -18.39 0.64 -17.03
N PHE A 254 -18.29 1.92 -16.65
CA PHE A 254 -18.80 2.43 -15.36
C PHE A 254 -20.31 2.22 -15.20
N GLU A 255 -21.10 2.42 -16.25
CA GLU A 255 -22.56 2.24 -16.24
C GLU A 255 -22.98 0.80 -15.86
N LYS A 256 -22.14 -0.19 -16.16
CA LYS A 256 -22.37 -1.59 -15.78
C LYS A 256 -21.72 -1.92 -14.44
N MET A 257 -20.50 -1.43 -14.21
CA MET A 257 -19.74 -1.64 -12.97
C MET A 257 -20.48 -1.09 -11.75
N TYR A 258 -21.10 0.08 -11.87
CA TYR A 258 -21.79 0.71 -10.74
C TYR A 258 -22.94 -0.13 -10.18
N PRO A 259 -24.02 -0.43 -10.94
CA PRO A 259 -25.16 -1.17 -10.41
C PRO A 259 -24.83 -2.63 -10.07
N LYS A 260 -23.85 -3.24 -10.76
CA LYS A 260 -23.51 -4.66 -10.53
C LYS A 260 -22.50 -4.89 -9.39
N VAL A 261 -21.67 -3.90 -9.06
CA VAL A 261 -20.57 -4.06 -8.10
C VAL A 261 -20.54 -2.96 -7.07
N LEU A 262 -20.42 -1.70 -7.50
CA LEU A 262 -20.10 -0.59 -6.60
C LEU A 262 -21.27 -0.23 -5.68
N GLU A 263 -22.49 -0.17 -6.21
CA GLU A 263 -23.69 0.11 -5.42
C GLU A 263 -23.99 -1.04 -4.43
N PRO A 264 -24.07 -2.32 -4.85
CA PRO A 264 -24.24 -3.43 -3.90
C PRO A 264 -23.17 -3.48 -2.81
N TRP A 265 -21.94 -3.08 -3.12
CA TRP A 265 -20.88 -2.96 -2.13
C TRP A 265 -21.10 -1.75 -1.20
N ALA A 266 -21.45 -0.58 -1.73
CA ALA A 266 -21.70 0.63 -0.96
C ALA A 266 -22.85 0.42 0.04
N LEU A 267 -23.94 -0.17 -0.43
CA LEU A 267 -25.16 -0.45 0.33
C LEU A 267 -25.02 -1.56 1.38
N SER A 268 -23.95 -2.36 1.33
CA SER A 268 -23.72 -3.46 2.28
C SER A 268 -23.24 -3.00 3.68
N SER A 269 -23.20 -1.70 3.94
CA SER A 269 -22.72 -1.12 5.21
C SER A 269 -23.83 -0.42 6.01
N ASN A 270 -23.47 0.15 7.16
CA ASN A 270 -24.37 1.02 7.91
C ASN A 270 -24.60 2.36 7.19
N GLU A 271 -25.72 3.03 7.47
CA GLU A 271 -26.15 4.24 6.75
C GLU A 271 -25.07 5.33 6.64
N THR A 272 -24.31 5.60 7.71
CA THR A 272 -23.21 6.60 7.66
C THR A 272 -22.13 6.20 6.66
N LYS A 273 -21.73 4.93 6.64
CA LYS A 273 -20.73 4.40 5.71
C LYS A 273 -21.25 4.29 4.28
N VAL A 274 -22.55 4.08 4.09
CA VAL A 274 -23.17 4.03 2.75
C VAL A 274 -22.91 5.33 2.00
N PHE A 275 -23.23 6.47 2.60
CA PHE A 275 -23.01 7.77 1.96
C PHE A 275 -21.53 8.08 1.76
N ASP A 276 -20.66 7.78 2.74
CA ASP A 276 -19.22 7.96 2.59
C ASP A 276 -18.67 7.15 1.40
N ARG A 277 -19.15 5.91 1.21
CA ARG A 277 -18.77 5.05 0.07
C ARG A 277 -19.29 5.59 -1.26
N ILE A 278 -20.56 5.99 -1.33
CA ILE A 278 -21.15 6.57 -2.55
C ILE A 278 -20.40 7.84 -2.96
N LEU A 279 -20.16 8.75 -2.02
CA LEU A 279 -19.40 9.98 -2.29
C LEU A 279 -17.95 9.69 -2.69
N THR A 280 -17.32 8.67 -2.10
CA THR A 280 -15.99 8.21 -2.51
C THR A 280 -16.00 7.68 -3.95
N ILE A 281 -17.02 6.91 -4.34
CA ILE A 281 -17.18 6.42 -5.72
C ILE A 281 -17.33 7.58 -6.70
N VAL A 282 -18.20 8.55 -6.39
CA VAL A 282 -18.40 9.76 -7.22
C VAL A 282 -17.11 10.57 -7.35
N LYS A 283 -16.40 10.77 -6.25
CA LYS A 283 -15.11 11.46 -6.24
C LYS A 283 -14.11 10.74 -7.17
N LEU A 284 -13.93 9.44 -6.99
CA LEU A 284 -13.01 8.64 -7.82
C LEU A 284 -13.42 8.62 -9.29
N PHE A 285 -14.73 8.61 -9.59
CA PHE A 285 -15.23 8.68 -10.96
C PHE A 285 -14.75 9.95 -11.66
N PHE A 286 -14.93 11.12 -11.03
CA PHE A 286 -14.47 12.39 -11.59
C PHE A 286 -12.93 12.52 -11.61
N GLU A 287 -12.22 12.05 -10.58
CA GLU A 287 -10.75 12.06 -10.55
C GLU A 287 -10.14 11.24 -11.70
N ASN A 288 -10.87 10.25 -12.23
CA ASN A 288 -10.45 9.44 -13.36
C ASN A 288 -11.03 9.90 -14.71
N GLY A 289 -11.60 11.11 -14.80
CA GLY A 289 -12.06 11.71 -16.06
C GLY A 289 -13.49 11.34 -16.46
N GLY A 290 -14.31 10.85 -15.52
CA GLY A 290 -15.71 10.56 -15.77
C GLY A 290 -16.53 11.81 -16.10
N ASP A 291 -17.53 11.67 -16.98
CA ASP A 291 -18.36 12.77 -17.45
C ASP A 291 -19.65 12.97 -16.62
N THR A 292 -20.24 14.16 -16.74
CA THR A 292 -21.43 14.54 -15.98
C THR A 292 -22.71 13.81 -16.36
N LYS A 293 -22.79 13.17 -17.53
CA LYS A 293 -23.98 12.41 -17.94
C LYS A 293 -23.93 11.02 -17.31
N THR A 294 -22.80 10.35 -17.41
CA THR A 294 -22.61 8.99 -16.91
C THR A 294 -22.73 8.91 -15.38
N VAL A 295 -22.33 9.95 -14.64
CA VAL A 295 -22.47 9.98 -13.16
C VAL A 295 -23.93 9.82 -12.69
N ILE A 296 -24.91 10.11 -13.56
CA ILE A 296 -26.33 10.00 -13.22
C ILE A 296 -26.70 8.57 -12.80
N VAL A 297 -25.98 7.55 -13.30
CA VAL A 297 -26.18 6.13 -12.91
C VAL A 297 -26.05 5.90 -11.39
N VAL A 298 -25.35 6.80 -10.67
CA VAL A 298 -25.17 6.72 -9.22
C VAL A 298 -26.49 6.99 -8.48
N PHE A 299 -27.34 7.86 -9.01
CA PHE A 299 -28.56 8.32 -8.37
C PHE A 299 -29.73 7.38 -8.65
N THR A 300 -29.57 6.11 -8.26
CA THR A 300 -30.63 5.10 -8.36
C THR A 300 -31.78 5.43 -7.40
N LYS A 301 -32.95 4.83 -7.63
CA LYS A 301 -34.11 4.97 -6.74
C LYS A 301 -33.76 4.60 -5.30
N GLU A 302 -32.96 3.56 -5.09
CA GLU A 302 -32.54 3.12 -3.76
C GLU A 302 -31.65 4.17 -3.08
N VAL A 303 -30.63 4.69 -3.77
CA VAL A 303 -29.77 5.76 -3.25
C VAL A 303 -30.57 7.02 -2.93
N LEU A 304 -31.45 7.44 -3.84
CA LEU A 304 -32.30 8.63 -3.64
C LEU A 304 -33.25 8.46 -2.45
N ASN A 305 -33.90 7.31 -2.31
CA ASN A 305 -34.76 7.00 -1.17
C ASN A 305 -33.99 7.07 0.16
N ARG A 306 -32.75 6.55 0.19
CA ARG A 306 -31.91 6.65 1.39
C ARG A 306 -31.50 8.08 1.70
N MET A 307 -31.14 8.88 0.68
CA MET A 307 -30.85 10.32 0.86
C MET A 307 -32.06 11.07 1.43
N GLU A 308 -33.26 10.78 0.91
CA GLU A 308 -34.52 11.37 1.38
C GLU A 308 -34.83 10.94 2.82
N ASN A 309 -34.64 9.67 3.16
CA ASN A 309 -34.83 9.17 4.53
C ASN A 309 -33.81 9.77 5.52
N ALA A 310 -32.55 9.90 5.11
CA ALA A 310 -31.52 10.53 5.92
C ALA A 310 -31.83 12.01 6.20
N THR A 311 -32.35 12.73 5.22
CA THR A 311 -32.73 14.15 5.35
C THR A 311 -34.05 14.36 6.11
N ARG A 312 -35.00 13.41 6.02
CA ARG A 312 -36.27 13.43 6.76
C ARG A 312 -36.16 12.92 8.21
N GLY A 313 -35.15 12.10 8.51
CA GLY A 313 -34.87 11.56 9.84
C GLY A 313 -34.42 12.61 10.86
N LYS A 314 -35.37 13.37 11.42
CA LYS A 314 -35.15 14.42 12.46
C LYS A 314 -34.46 13.94 13.76
N GLY A 315 -34.17 12.64 13.93
CA GLY A 315 -33.58 12.05 15.14
C GLY A 315 -32.06 11.83 15.12
N GLN A 316 -31.48 11.37 13.99
CA GLN A 316 -30.06 10.94 13.95
C GLN A 316 -29.08 12.08 13.62
N PHE A 317 -29.48 13.08 12.82
CA PHE A 317 -28.66 14.29 12.62
C PHE A 317 -28.57 15.19 13.87
N ARG A 318 -29.45 14.99 14.87
CA ARG A 318 -29.36 15.66 16.18
C ARG A 318 -28.15 15.19 17.00
N LEU A 319 -27.68 13.95 16.81
CA LEU A 319 -26.44 13.45 17.44
C LEU A 319 -25.18 14.04 16.77
N MET A 320 -25.21 14.22 15.45
CA MET A 320 -24.11 14.82 14.67
C MET A 320 -23.95 16.32 14.95
N SER A 321 -25.06 17.08 14.98
CA SER A 321 -25.04 18.51 15.32
C SER A 321 -24.62 18.77 16.78
N LYS A 322 -24.95 17.88 17.73
CA LYS A 322 -24.48 17.97 19.12
C LYS A 322 -22.97 17.67 19.25
N LYS A 323 -22.43 16.67 18.55
CA LYS A 323 -20.98 16.38 18.56
C LYS A 323 -20.14 17.51 17.93
N VAL A 324 -20.64 18.13 16.86
CA VAL A 324 -19.98 19.27 16.22
C VAL A 324 -20.04 20.51 17.11
N LYS A 325 -21.19 20.81 17.74
CA LYS A 325 -21.29 21.92 18.72
C LYS A 325 -20.39 21.71 19.95
N HIS A 326 -20.29 20.49 20.48
CA HIS A 326 -19.41 20.21 21.62
C HIS A 326 -17.92 20.35 21.27
N ARG A 327 -17.50 19.96 20.06
CA ARG A 327 -16.10 20.17 19.59
C ARG A 327 -15.77 21.63 19.34
N ILE A 328 -16.71 22.42 18.83
CA ILE A 328 -16.55 23.86 18.62
C ILE A 328 -16.51 24.59 19.97
N PHE A 329 -17.37 24.20 20.92
CA PHE A 329 -17.38 24.75 22.28
C PHE A 329 -16.07 24.47 23.04
N MET A 330 -15.56 23.23 22.99
CA MET A 330 -14.29 22.86 23.62
C MET A 330 -13.08 23.59 23.00
N ARG A 331 -13.07 23.79 21.67
CA ARG A 331 -12.02 24.59 20.99
C ARG A 331 -12.03 26.07 21.37
N ASN A 332 -13.21 26.62 21.68
CA ASN A 332 -13.33 28.03 22.07
C ASN A 332 -12.96 28.26 23.54
N LEU A 333 -13.11 27.25 24.41
CA LEU A 333 -12.61 27.29 25.79
C LEU A 333 -11.08 27.20 25.86
N GLN A 334 -10.44 26.42 24.99
CA GLN A 334 -8.97 26.34 24.93
C GLN A 334 -8.28 27.57 24.32
N LYS A 335 -9.03 28.47 23.67
CA LYS A 335 -8.50 29.73 23.11
C LYS A 335 -8.67 30.94 24.04
N LYS A 336 -9.29 30.76 25.20
CA LYS A 336 -9.55 31.82 26.20
C LYS A 336 -8.89 31.55 27.56
N GLY A 337 -7.96 30.59 27.62
CA GLY A 337 -7.14 30.29 28.80
C GLY A 337 -5.70 30.71 28.59
#